data_AF-A0A7W0XN85-F1
#
_entry.id   AF-A0A7W0XN85-F1
#
_cell.length_a   1.000
_cell.length_b   1.000
_cell.length_c   1.000
_cell.angle_alpha   90.00
_cell.angle_beta   90.00
_cell.angle_gamma   90.00
#
_symmetry.space_group_name_H-M   'P 1'
#
loop_
_entity.id
_entity.type
_entity.pdbx_description
1 polymer ?
#
loop_
_entity_poly.entity_id
_entity_poly.type
_entity_poly.pdbx_seq_one_letter_code
_entity_poly.pdbx_strand_id
1 'polypeptide(L)' 'MQVTRTIPILRIFSVEKAREFYVDYLGFAIEWDHRFDENSPAYIQVRRDDLVLHLTEHHGDCCPGSSVFVEMEGV' A
#
# COMPACT_ATOMS: atom_id res chain seq x y z
N MET A 1 5.66 16.97 20.48
CA MET A 1 4.99 16.31 19.33
C MET A 1 5.21 14.82 19.48
N GLN A 2 4.17 13.99 19.38
CA GLN A 2 4.28 12.53 19.41
C GLN A 2 3.80 11.98 18.07
N VAL A 3 4.68 11.28 17.34
CA VAL A 3 4.32 10.55 16.13
C VAL A 3 3.96 9.13 16.54
N THR A 4 2.76 8.66 16.15
CA THR A 4 2.24 7.35 16.57
C THR A 4 2.54 6.23 15.58
N ARG A 5 2.69 6.54 14.29
CA ARG A 5 3.05 5.59 13.23
C ARG A 5 3.53 6.30 11.97
N THR A 6 4.27 5.57 11.13
CA THR A 6 4.62 5.96 9.76
C THR A 6 3.95 4.99 8.80
N ILE A 7 3.26 5.49 7.77
CA ILE A 7 2.70 4.66 6.71
C ILE A 7 3.28 5.11 5.37
N PRO A 8 4.18 4.32 4.76
CA PRO A 8 4.64 4.58 3.41
C PRO A 8 3.49 4.48 2.41
N ILE A 9 3.48 5.40 1.44
CA ILE A 9 2.57 5.38 0.30
C ILE A 9 3.38 4.96 -0.93
N LEU A 10 2.93 3.91 -1.62
CA LEU A 10 3.59 3.34 -2.78
C LEU A 10 2.70 3.45 -4.02
N ARG A 11 3.32 3.86 -5.13
CA ARG A 11 2.65 4.05 -6.41
C ARG A 11 2.39 2.70 -7.08
N ILE A 12 1.14 2.40 -7.42
CA ILE A 12 0.74 1.22 -8.21
C ILE A 12 0.01 1.62 -9.50
N PHE A 13 0.22 0.91 -10.59
CA PHE A 13 -0.40 1.27 -11.89
C PHE A 13 -1.55 0.33 -12.31
N SER A 14 -1.81 -0.70 -11.52
CA SER A 14 -2.91 -1.63 -11.69
C SER A 14 -3.22 -2.25 -10.34
N VAL A 15 -4.47 -2.11 -9.89
CA VAL A 15 -4.93 -2.77 -8.65
C VAL A 15 -4.84 -4.29 -8.76
N GLU A 16 -5.15 -4.87 -9.91
CA GLU A 16 -5.04 -6.32 -10.13
C GLU A 16 -3.60 -6.81 -9.89
N LYS A 17 -2.61 -6.15 -10.53
CA LYS A 17 -1.19 -6.51 -10.32
C LYS A 17 -0.70 -6.21 -8.91
N ALA A 18 -1.21 -5.16 -8.27
CA ALA A 18 -0.92 -4.89 -6.88
C ALA A 18 -1.46 -6.00 -5.96
N ARG A 19 -2.65 -6.54 -6.22
CA ARG A 19 -3.22 -7.65 -5.44
C ARG A 19 -2.38 -8.92 -5.60
N GLU A 20 -2.05 -9.29 -6.83
CA GLU A 20 -1.19 -10.45 -7.11
C GLU A 20 0.13 -10.38 -6.30
N PHE A 21 0.74 -9.19 -6.23
CA PHE A 21 2.03 -9.03 -5.54
C PHE A 21 1.89 -8.85 -4.02
N TYR A 22 1.12 -7.86 -3.57
CA TYR A 22 1.06 -7.51 -2.14
C TYR A 22 0.21 -8.51 -1.34
N VAL A 23 -0.89 -9.00 -1.91
CA VAL A 23 -1.81 -9.89 -1.21
C VAL A 23 -1.40 -11.35 -1.43
N ASP A 24 -1.42 -11.81 -2.68
CA ASP A 24 -1.29 -13.24 -2.96
C ASP A 24 0.14 -13.75 -2.76
N TYR A 25 1.15 -12.93 -3.11
CA TYR A 25 2.56 -13.30 -2.94
C TYR A 25 3.15 -12.88 -1.59
N LEU A 26 3.00 -11.61 -1.19
CA LEU A 26 3.58 -11.11 0.06
C LEU A 26 2.72 -11.37 1.30
N GLY A 27 1.47 -11.83 1.14
CA GLY A 27 0.60 -12.23 2.25
C GLY A 27 -0.04 -11.08 3.02
N PHE A 28 -0.15 -9.87 2.45
CA PHE A 28 -0.90 -8.79 3.08
C PHE A 28 -2.41 -9.03 2.94
N ALA A 29 -3.18 -8.51 3.89
CA ALA A 29 -4.63 -8.38 3.78
C ALA A 29 -5.00 -6.94 3.36
N ILE A 30 -6.02 -6.80 2.51
CA ILE A 30 -6.64 -5.50 2.25
C ILE A 30 -7.59 -5.19 3.42
N GLU A 31 -7.33 -4.09 4.12
CA GLU A 31 -8.21 -3.64 5.20
C GLU A 31 -9.30 -2.70 4.68
N TRP A 32 -8.99 -1.88 3.67
CA TRP A 32 -9.96 -1.07 2.96
C TRP A 32 -9.44 -0.65 1.58
N ASP A 33 -10.39 -0.36 0.69
CA ASP A 33 -10.17 0.15 -0.67
C ASP A 33 -11.10 1.37 -0.83
N HIS A 34 -10.52 2.50 -1.21
CA HIS A 34 -11.25 3.73 -1.45
C HIS A 34 -11.12 4.16 -2.92
N ARG A 35 -12.28 4.40 -3.53
CA ARG A 35 -12.44 5.01 -4.85
C ARG A 35 -13.54 6.07 -4.75
N PHE A 36 -13.36 7.19 -5.43
CA PHE A 36 -14.41 8.22 -5.54
C PHE A 36 -15.57 7.75 -6.44
N ASP A 37 -15.26 7.05 -7.53
CA ASP A 37 -16.19 6.39 -8.43
C ASP A 37 -15.54 5.14 -9.08
N GLU A 38 -16.27 4.39 -9.90
CA GLU A 38 -15.80 3.13 -10.50
C GLU A 38 -14.54 3.29 -11.38
N ASN A 39 -14.34 4.48 -11.99
CA ASN A 39 -13.23 4.74 -12.91
C ASN A 39 -12.12 5.60 -12.27
N SER A 40 -12.31 6.03 -11.03
CA SER A 40 -11.35 6.82 -10.29
C SER A 40 -10.15 5.98 -9.86
N PRO A 41 -8.96 6.62 -9.73
CA PRO A 41 -7.80 5.97 -9.14
C PRO A 41 -8.12 5.41 -7.75
N ALA A 42 -7.60 4.23 -7.45
CA ALA A 42 -7.72 3.64 -6.13
C ALA A 42 -6.70 4.20 -5.12
N TYR A 43 -7.13 4.24 -3.87
CA TYR A 43 -6.27 4.37 -2.69
C TYR A 43 -6.61 3.20 -1.75
N ILE A 44 -5.64 2.36 -1.43
CA ILE A 44 -5.86 1.07 -0.77
C ILE A 44 -4.92 0.93 0.41
N GLN A 45 -5.42 0.48 1.55
CA GLN A 45 -4.57 0.07 2.67
C GLN A 45 -4.44 -1.44 2.69
N VAL A 46 -3.19 -1.88 2.76
CA VAL A 46 -2.82 -3.26 3.00
C VAL A 46 -2.07 -3.38 4.32
N ARG A 47 -2.34 -4.45 5.07
CA ARG A 47 -1.65 -4.77 6.32
C ARG A 47 -1.10 -6.19 6.28
N ARG A 48 0.12 -6.35 6.79
CA ARG A 48 0.69 -7.64 7.19
C ARG A 48 1.29 -7.45 8.57
N ASP A 49 0.78 -8.18 9.56
CA ASP A 49 1.13 -8.00 10.97
C ASP A 49 1.04 -6.52 11.39
N ASP A 50 2.11 -5.95 11.95
CA ASP A 50 2.17 -4.54 12.36
C ASP A 50 2.56 -3.58 11.21
N LEU A 51 2.92 -4.11 10.03
CA LEU A 51 3.28 -3.30 8.86
C LEU A 51 2.04 -2.89 8.07
N VAL A 52 1.85 -1.57 7.94
CA VAL A 52 0.80 -0.97 7.11
C VAL A 52 1.45 -0.21 5.95
N LEU A 53 0.95 -0.48 4.74
CA LEU A 53 1.30 0.26 3.52
C LEU A 53 0.02 0.82 2.90
N HIS A 54 0.13 2.01 2.30
CA HIS A 54 -0.88 2.51 1.38
C HIS A 54 -0.41 2.34 -0.06
N LEU A 55 -1.30 1.87 -0.91
CA LEU A 55 -1.08 1.71 -2.35
C LEU A 55 -1.98 2.72 -3.06
N THR A 56 -1.41 3.46 -4.02
CA THR A 56 -2.13 4.54 -4.70
C THR A 56 -1.98 4.50 -6.21
N GLU A 57 -3.10 4.63 -6.92
CA GLU A 57 -3.14 4.92 -8.36
C GLU A 57 -3.06 6.41 -8.67
N HIS A 58 -3.15 7.30 -7.66
CA HIS A 58 -3.10 8.74 -7.85
C HIS A 58 -1.68 9.19 -8.21
N HIS A 59 -1.55 9.94 -9.31
CA HIS A 59 -0.27 10.45 -9.81
C HIS A 59 0.45 11.39 -8.83
N GLY A 60 -0.28 12.15 -8.02
CA GLY A 60 0.27 13.19 -7.14
C GLY A 60 0.69 12.72 -5.75
N ASP A 61 0.33 11.50 -5.35
CA ASP A 61 0.50 11.05 -3.97
C ASP A 61 1.96 10.68 -3.64
N CYS A 62 2.68 10.08 -4.59
CA CYS A 62 4.06 9.63 -4.38
C CYS A 62 4.80 9.34 -5.69
N CYS A 63 6.13 9.34 -5.64
CA CYS A 63 7.00 9.04 -6.77
C CYS A 63 7.07 7.52 -7.07
N PRO A 64 6.96 7.10 -8.36
CA PRO A 64 7.28 5.74 -8.78
C PRO A 64 8.73 5.37 -8.43
N GLY A 65 8.98 4.10 -8.11
CA GLY A 65 10.33 3.60 -7.81
C GLY A 65 10.84 3.92 -6.40
N SER A 66 9.97 4.39 -5.51
CA SER A 66 10.30 4.58 -4.10
C SER A 66 10.63 3.25 -3.42
N SER A 67 11.63 3.25 -2.54
CA SER A 67 12.01 2.08 -1.74
C SER A 67 11.60 2.26 -0.28
N VAL A 68 11.03 1.20 0.30
CA VAL A 68 10.75 1.12 1.73
C VAL A 68 11.65 0.05 2.31
N PHE A 69 12.49 0.43 3.25
CA PHE A 69 13.28 -0.50 4.03
C PHE A 69 12.52 -0.83 5.33
N VAL A 70 12.28 -2.12 5.56
CA VAL A 70 11.61 -2.61 6.77
C VAL A 70 12.58 -3.50 7.51
N GLU A 71 12.96 -3.09 8.72
CA GLU A 71 13.67 -3.95 9.66
C GLU A 71 12.64 -4.82 10.39
N MET A 72 12.87 -6.13 10.39
CA MET A 72 11.97 -7.10 11.02
C MET A 72 12.76 -8.28 11.58
N GLU A 73 12.16 -8.97 12.55
CA GLU A 73 12.65 -10.25 13.08
C GLU A 73 11.63 -11.35 12.74
N GLY A 74 12.12 -12.55 12.39
CA GLY A 74 11.28 -13.72 12.08
C GLY A 74 10.76 -13.80 10.63
N VAL A 75 9.73 -14.62 10.44
CA VAL A 75 8.85 -14.72 9.26
C VAL A 75 7.42 -14.92 9.74
#